data_AF-A0A654DIQ2-F1
#
_entry.id   AF-A0A654DIQ2-F1
#
_cell.length_a   1.000
_cell.length_b   1.000
_cell.length_c   1.000
_cell.angle_alpha   90.00
_cell.angle_beta   90.00
_cell.angle_gamma   90.00
#
_symmetry.space_group_name_H-M   'P 1'
#
loop_
_entity.id
_entity.type
_entity.pdbx_description
1 polymer ?
#
loop_
_entity_poly.entity_id
_entity_poly.type
_entity_poly.pdbx_seq_one_letter_code
_entity_poly.pdbx_strand_id
1 'polypeptide(L)'
;MSATSRFRFLRTLFACVLGSSIFSSQAQTACPAGQQPLCLGACVCMPASAQQSETLYEQMQWLAAAGLETWIRQSRDRLALQESRPIPLHIRSQLEPYFDLAVLETARYRVGDDSVLTAANTLLRNPDIVAVTLIDIIVFRNEADALDNVALWAHELKHVEQYLEWGVGEFTRRYTRDYGSVEQPGYAMEVQLEREAALREAGESAARRHSAE
;
A
#
# COMPACT_ATOMS: atom_id res chain seq x y z
N MET A 1 8.83 2.04 -79.98
CA MET A 1 9.56 2.28 -81.25
C MET A 1 10.70 3.25 -80.87
N SER A 2 12.00 2.98 -80.88
CA SER A 2 12.90 1.91 -81.35
C SER A 2 14.13 1.96 -80.42
N ALA A 3 14.70 0.84 -79.95
CA ALA A 3 15.86 0.13 -80.54
C ALA A 3 17.08 1.08 -80.76
N THR A 4 18.31 0.86 -80.27
CA THR A 4 19.13 -0.35 -80.25
C THR A 4 20.45 -0.13 -79.47
N SER A 5 20.79 -1.11 -78.63
CA SER A 5 22.05 -1.89 -78.64
C SER A 5 23.42 -1.22 -78.85
N ARG A 6 24.31 -1.39 -77.86
CA ARG A 6 25.74 -1.63 -78.09
C ARG A 6 26.26 -2.76 -77.20
N PHE A 7 26.44 -3.91 -77.83
CA PHE A 7 27.19 -5.06 -77.33
C PHE A 7 28.70 -4.74 -77.32
N ARG A 8 29.40 -5.07 -76.22
CA ARG A 8 30.78 -5.54 -76.31
C ARG A 8 31.13 -6.49 -75.16
N PHE A 9 31.31 -7.75 -75.56
CA PHE A 9 32.09 -8.82 -74.95
C PHE A 9 33.21 -8.35 -74.01
N LEU A 10 33.34 -8.96 -72.82
CA LEU A 10 34.45 -9.90 -72.56
C LEU A 10 34.21 -10.75 -71.29
N ARG A 11 34.60 -12.01 -71.39
CA ARG A 11 34.52 -13.11 -70.40
C ARG A 11 35.45 -12.85 -69.21
N THR A 12 35.03 -13.19 -67.99
CA THR A 12 35.88 -13.96 -67.07
C THR A 12 35.03 -14.72 -66.04
N LEU A 13 35.22 -16.04 -66.01
CA LEU A 13 34.76 -16.96 -64.98
C LEU A 13 35.56 -16.74 -63.69
N PHE A 14 34.95 -16.74 -62.50
CA PHE A 14 35.51 -17.49 -61.35
C PHE A 14 34.54 -17.61 -60.16
N ALA A 15 34.35 -18.88 -59.77
CA ALA A 15 34.20 -19.44 -58.42
C ALA A 15 33.08 -18.99 -57.46
N CYS A 16 32.24 -19.98 -57.15
CA CYS A 16 31.52 -20.19 -55.91
C CYS A 16 32.27 -19.71 -54.66
N VAL A 17 31.62 -18.92 -53.82
CA VAL A 17 31.70 -19.07 -52.35
C VAL A 17 30.29 -18.87 -51.79
N LEU A 18 29.64 -19.99 -51.47
CA LEU A 18 28.55 -20.03 -50.50
C LEU A 18 29.15 -19.70 -49.14
N GLY A 19 29.05 -18.44 -48.74
CA GLY A 19 29.47 -17.95 -47.43
C GLY A 19 28.25 -17.59 -46.59
N SER A 20 27.56 -18.59 -46.08
CA SER A 20 26.58 -18.44 -45.01
C SER A 20 27.25 -17.78 -43.81
N SER A 21 26.83 -16.57 -43.45
CA SER A 21 27.19 -15.94 -42.18
C SER A 21 25.92 -15.38 -41.55
N ILE A 22 25.01 -16.29 -41.20
CA ILE A 22 24.01 -16.03 -40.18
C ILE A 22 24.81 -16.01 -38.87
N PHE A 23 25.26 -14.82 -38.46
CA PHE A 23 25.66 -14.60 -37.07
C PHE A 23 24.38 -14.64 -36.23
N SER A 24 23.95 -15.85 -35.87
CA SER A 24 23.03 -16.04 -34.77
C SER A 24 23.77 -15.65 -33.49
N SER A 25 23.58 -14.42 -33.03
CA SER A 25 23.86 -14.04 -31.65
C SER A 25 22.89 -14.83 -30.76
N GLN A 26 23.24 -16.09 -30.50
CA GLN A 26 22.64 -16.85 -29.42
C GLN A 26 23.08 -16.17 -28.13
N ALA A 27 22.22 -15.32 -27.57
CA ALA A 27 22.31 -15.02 -26.15
C ALA A 27 22.30 -16.37 -25.44
N GLN A 28 23.43 -16.78 -24.87
CA GLN A 28 23.50 -17.96 -24.02
C GLN A 28 22.68 -17.65 -22.76
N THR A 29 21.38 -17.89 -22.82
CA THR A 29 20.45 -17.79 -21.69
C THR A 29 20.56 -19.00 -20.76
N ALA A 30 21.44 -19.96 -21.08
CA ALA A 30 21.65 -21.17 -20.30
C ALA A 30 22.86 -21.02 -19.38
N CYS A 31 22.61 -20.61 -18.13
CA CYS A 31 23.61 -20.69 -17.07
C CYS A 31 23.77 -22.14 -16.57
N PRO A 32 24.96 -22.51 -16.04
CA PRO A 32 25.19 -23.81 -15.41
C PRO A 32 24.15 -24.13 -14.31
N ALA A 33 23.93 -25.42 -14.02
CA ALA A 33 23.04 -25.82 -12.95
C ALA A 33 23.42 -25.14 -11.61
N GLY A 34 22.45 -24.51 -10.95
CA GLY A 34 22.69 -23.71 -9.75
C GLY A 34 23.17 -22.29 -10.02
N GLN A 35 23.10 -21.79 -11.27
CA GLN A 35 23.34 -20.40 -11.64
C GLN A 35 22.14 -19.81 -12.40
N GLN A 36 21.92 -18.51 -12.27
CA GLN A 36 20.88 -17.76 -12.99
C GLN A 36 21.49 -16.58 -13.77
N PRO A 37 20.95 -16.25 -14.96
CA PRO A 37 21.43 -15.12 -15.74
C PRO A 37 20.89 -13.79 -15.19
N LEU A 38 21.79 -12.83 -14.93
CA LEU A 38 21.44 -11.43 -14.64
C LEU A 38 21.85 -10.56 -15.83
N CYS A 39 20.89 -9.87 -16.45
CA CYS A 39 21.12 -9.09 -17.67
C CYS A 39 20.93 -7.59 -17.43
N LEU A 40 22.02 -6.83 -17.48
CA LEU A 40 22.05 -5.36 -17.50
C LEU A 40 23.01 -4.93 -18.62
N GLY A 41 22.53 -4.88 -19.86
CA GLY A 41 23.34 -4.63 -21.07
C GLY A 41 24.15 -5.85 -21.56
N ALA A 42 24.69 -6.65 -20.65
CA ALA A 42 25.26 -7.99 -20.90
C ALA A 42 24.76 -8.97 -19.83
N CYS A 43 24.65 -10.25 -20.16
CA CYS A 43 24.21 -11.29 -19.22
C CYS A 43 25.42 -11.95 -18.57
N VAL A 44 25.42 -12.03 -17.23
CA VAL A 44 26.41 -12.79 -16.45
C VAL A 44 25.70 -13.91 -15.71
N CYS A 45 26.35 -15.07 -15.57
CA CYS A 45 25.85 -16.17 -14.75
C CYS A 45 26.35 -16.02 -13.32
N MET A 46 25.41 -15.91 -12.39
CA MET A 46 25.68 -15.81 -10.95
C MET A 46 25.15 -17.06 -10.25
N PRO A 47 25.82 -17.58 -9.20
CA PRO A 47 25.23 -18.64 -8.37
C PRO A 47 23.83 -18.23 -7.92
N ALA A 48 22.86 -19.10 -8.23
CA ALA A 48 21.48 -19.01 -7.81
C ALA A 48 21.38 -19.36 -6.32
N SER A 49 22.01 -18.57 -5.45
CA SER A 49 21.81 -18.75 -4.02
C SER A 49 20.49 -18.09 -3.67
N ALA A 50 19.46 -18.89 -3.39
CA ALA A 50 18.23 -18.41 -2.78
C ALA A 50 18.50 -17.56 -1.52
N GLN A 51 19.62 -17.82 -0.81
CA GLN A 51 20.03 -16.98 0.32
C GLN A 51 20.30 -15.51 -0.06
N GLN A 52 20.82 -15.22 -1.26
CA GLN A 52 21.03 -13.83 -1.69
C GLN A 52 19.72 -13.14 -2.05
N SER A 53 18.75 -13.84 -2.66
CA SER A 53 17.43 -13.24 -2.93
C SER A 53 16.63 -13.00 -1.65
N GLU A 54 16.65 -13.92 -0.69
CA GLU A 54 15.99 -13.75 0.60
C GLU A 54 16.59 -12.59 1.40
N THR A 55 17.93 -12.52 1.50
CA THR A 55 18.60 -11.41 2.21
C THR A 55 18.38 -10.06 1.53
N LEU A 56 18.30 -10.00 0.20
CA LEU A 56 17.92 -8.77 -0.53
C LEU A 56 16.47 -8.38 -0.24
N TYR A 57 15.55 -9.34 -0.21
CA TYR A 57 14.15 -9.10 0.11
C TYR A 57 13.97 -8.60 1.55
N GLU A 58 14.64 -9.23 2.52
CA GLU A 58 14.63 -8.80 3.92
C GLU A 58 15.18 -7.38 4.10
N GLN A 59 16.29 -7.04 3.42
CA GLN A 59 16.85 -5.68 3.43
C GLN A 59 15.88 -4.66 2.82
N MET A 60 15.23 -5.01 1.71
CA MET A 60 14.25 -4.14 1.08
C MET A 60 13.02 -3.92 1.98
N GLN A 61 12.55 -4.97 2.66
CA GLN A 61 11.46 -4.89 3.63
C GLN A 61 11.83 -4.02 4.83
N TRP A 62 13.06 -4.15 5.34
CA TRP A 62 13.55 -3.29 6.42
C TRP A 62 13.62 -1.82 6.00
N LEU A 63 14.13 -1.52 4.81
CA LEU A 63 14.18 -0.16 4.27
C LEU A 63 12.77 0.43 4.08
N ALA A 64 11.82 -0.37 3.59
CA ALA A 64 10.43 0.03 3.46
C ALA A 64 9.81 0.36 4.82
N ALA A 65 10.02 -0.51 5.83
CA ALA A 65 9.50 -0.30 7.19
C ALA A 65 10.10 0.95 7.85
N ALA A 66 11.42 1.16 7.71
CA ALA A 66 12.11 2.33 8.23
C ALA A 66 11.66 3.63 7.55
N GLY A 67 11.44 3.59 6.22
CA GLY A 67 10.89 4.72 5.47
C GLY A 67 9.47 5.07 5.92
N LEU A 68 8.60 4.06 6.06
CA LEU A 68 7.24 4.26 6.55
C LEU A 68 7.22 4.80 7.99
N GLU A 69 8.08 4.29 8.88
CA GLU A 69 8.18 4.75 10.26
C GLU A 69 8.59 6.22 10.32
N THR A 70 9.60 6.58 9.52
CA THR A 70 10.06 7.97 9.42
C THR A 70 8.93 8.88 8.95
N TRP A 71 8.20 8.47 7.90
CA TRP A 71 7.09 9.25 7.39
C TRP A 71 5.95 9.41 8.41
N ILE A 72 5.56 8.35 9.12
CA ILE A 72 4.52 8.40 10.16
C ILE A 72 4.91 9.41 11.24
N ARG A 73 6.12 9.27 11.80
CA ARG A 73 6.60 10.14 12.89
C ARG A 73 6.67 11.60 12.46
N GLN A 74 7.28 11.87 11.30
CA GLN A 74 7.42 13.24 10.80
C GLN A 74 6.07 13.87 10.47
N SER A 75 5.15 13.11 9.87
CA SER A 75 3.81 13.60 9.56
C SER A 75 3.03 13.92 10.83
N ARG A 76 3.10 13.03 11.83
CA ARG A 76 2.49 13.24 13.16
C ARG A 76 3.06 14.49 13.83
N ASP A 77 4.39 14.63 13.89
CA ASP A 77 5.03 15.74 14.57
C ASP A 77 4.71 17.08 13.91
N ARG A 78 4.60 17.11 12.57
CA ARG A 78 4.14 18.30 11.84
C ARG A 78 2.70 18.67 12.20
N LEU A 79 1.81 17.69 12.29
CA LEU A 79 0.41 17.91 12.65
C LEU A 79 0.23 18.34 14.10
N ALA A 80 1.09 17.86 15.01
CA ALA A 80 1.10 18.19 16.42
C ALA A 80 1.47 19.67 16.70
N LEU A 81 2.04 20.38 15.72
CA LEU A 81 2.31 21.83 15.82
C LEU A 81 1.03 22.68 15.73
N GLN A 82 -0.09 22.08 15.35
CA GLN A 82 -1.38 22.74 15.20
C GLN A 82 -2.41 22.10 16.13
N GLU A 83 -3.47 22.84 16.45
CA GLU A 83 -4.52 22.37 17.37
C GLU A 83 -5.26 21.15 16.80
N SER A 84 -5.19 20.03 17.51
CA SER A 84 -5.97 18.82 17.26
C SER A 84 -7.12 18.71 18.26
N ARG A 85 -8.25 18.12 17.87
CA ARG A 85 -9.45 18.03 18.72
C ARG A 85 -9.57 16.64 19.36
N PRO A 86 -10.16 16.49 20.56
CA PRO A 86 -10.52 15.17 21.12
C PRO A 86 -11.61 14.50 20.28
N ILE A 87 -11.79 13.19 20.45
CA ILE A 87 -12.96 12.46 19.91
C ILE A 87 -14.26 13.20 20.28
N PRO A 88 -15.18 13.46 19.33
CA PRO A 88 -16.50 14.02 19.65
C PRO A 88 -17.23 13.17 20.70
N LEU A 89 -17.85 13.82 21.68
CA LEU A 89 -18.38 13.13 22.86
C LEU A 89 -19.42 12.05 22.52
N HIS A 90 -20.28 12.31 21.54
CA HIS A 90 -21.30 11.35 21.11
C HIS A 90 -20.71 10.13 20.39
N ILE A 91 -19.60 10.29 19.66
CA ILE A 91 -18.86 9.17 19.08
C ILE A 91 -18.17 8.39 20.20
N ARG A 92 -17.44 9.10 21.08
CA ARG A 92 -16.72 8.49 22.19
C ARG A 92 -17.63 7.61 23.05
N SER A 93 -18.80 8.11 23.45
CA SER A 93 -19.75 7.34 24.27
C SER A 93 -20.24 6.05 23.62
N GLN A 94 -20.27 5.99 22.28
CA GLN A 94 -20.66 4.79 21.55
C GLN A 94 -19.52 3.78 21.45
N LEU A 95 -18.26 4.24 21.45
CA LEU A 95 -17.08 3.40 21.30
C LEU A 95 -16.46 2.95 22.63
N GLU A 96 -16.84 3.58 23.76
CA GLU A 96 -16.43 3.19 25.12
C GLU A 96 -16.52 1.69 25.43
N PRO A 97 -17.55 0.94 24.98
CA PRO A 97 -17.61 -0.50 25.25
C PRO A 97 -16.58 -1.36 24.50
N TYR A 98 -15.95 -0.85 23.43
CA TYR A 98 -15.13 -1.63 22.50
C TYR A 98 -13.62 -1.37 22.64
N PHE A 99 -13.25 -0.27 23.29
CA PHE A 99 -11.86 0.18 23.40
C PHE A 99 -11.48 0.50 24.83
N ASP A 100 -10.23 0.22 25.18
CA ASP A 100 -9.66 0.65 26.44
C ASP A 100 -9.64 2.17 26.55
N LEU A 101 -9.81 2.68 27.77
CA LEU A 101 -9.81 4.12 28.04
C LEU A 101 -8.52 4.81 27.54
N ALA A 102 -7.38 4.11 27.60
CA ALA A 102 -6.11 4.63 27.10
C ALA A 102 -6.16 4.95 25.60
N VAL A 103 -6.84 4.14 24.80
CA VAL A 103 -7.01 4.37 23.35
C VAL A 103 -7.87 5.63 23.13
N LEU A 104 -8.99 5.73 23.84
CA LEU A 104 -9.97 6.83 23.70
C LEU A 104 -9.45 8.18 24.22
N GLU A 105 -8.60 8.18 25.24
CA GLU A 105 -7.96 9.38 25.79
C GLU A 105 -6.79 9.87 24.94
N THR A 106 -6.07 8.94 24.30
CA THR A 106 -4.91 9.25 23.47
C THR A 106 -5.31 9.86 22.13
N ALA A 107 -6.37 9.34 21.52
CA ALA A 107 -6.76 9.72 20.17
C ALA A 107 -7.18 11.20 20.06
N ARG A 108 -6.60 11.87 19.06
CA ARG A 108 -6.96 13.20 18.59
C ARG A 108 -7.35 13.13 17.13
N TYR A 109 -8.16 14.07 16.67
CA TYR A 109 -8.47 14.20 15.26
C TYR A 109 -8.18 15.57 14.67
N ARG A 110 -8.01 15.56 13.36
CA ARG A 110 -7.96 16.72 12.48
C ARG A 110 -8.81 16.44 11.24
N VAL A 111 -9.27 17.51 10.62
CA VAL A 111 -9.97 17.47 9.32
C VAL A 111 -9.14 18.23 8.32
N GLY A 112 -8.88 17.60 7.17
CA GLY A 112 -8.11 18.20 6.10
C GLY A 112 -6.60 18.18 6.38
N ASP A 113 -5.88 17.50 5.49
CA ASP A 113 -4.45 17.72 5.21
C ASP A 113 -4.15 16.91 3.94
N ASP A 114 -4.43 17.50 2.77
CA ASP A 114 -4.29 16.81 1.49
C ASP A 114 -2.88 16.28 1.26
N SER A 115 -1.86 16.92 1.85
CA SER A 115 -0.48 16.47 1.73
C SER A 115 -0.21 15.16 2.49
N VAL A 116 -0.74 15.02 3.71
CA VAL A 116 -0.68 13.74 4.44
C VAL A 116 -1.52 12.69 3.72
N LEU A 117 -2.76 13.02 3.36
CA LEU A 117 -3.68 12.05 2.76
C LEU A 117 -3.16 11.55 1.40
N THR A 118 -2.59 12.43 0.58
CA THR A 118 -1.96 12.05 -0.70
C THR A 118 -0.73 11.18 -0.50
N ALA A 119 0.11 11.51 0.49
CA ALA A 119 1.27 10.68 0.83
C ALA A 119 0.84 9.31 1.37
N ALA A 120 -0.19 9.27 2.22
CA ALA A 120 -0.79 8.05 2.75
C ALA A 120 -1.30 7.15 1.61
N ASN A 121 -2.01 7.71 0.61
CA ASN A 121 -2.50 6.94 -0.54
C ASN A 121 -1.36 6.20 -1.26
N THR A 122 -0.20 6.87 -1.39
CA THR A 122 0.96 6.32 -2.08
C THR A 122 1.70 5.30 -1.22
N LEU A 123 1.92 5.60 0.06
CA LEU A 123 2.75 4.78 0.96
C LEU A 123 2.01 3.57 1.52
N LEU A 124 0.71 3.69 1.77
CA LEU A 124 -0.13 2.63 2.32
C LEU A 124 -0.84 1.81 1.23
N ARG A 125 -0.66 2.16 -0.05
CA ARG A 125 -1.25 1.47 -1.21
C ARG A 125 -2.79 1.39 -1.18
N ASN A 126 -3.43 2.38 -0.57
CA ASN A 126 -4.88 2.48 -0.49
C ASN A 126 -5.34 3.72 -1.29
N PRO A 127 -6.01 3.57 -2.45
CA PRO A 127 -6.44 4.70 -3.26
C PRO A 127 -7.58 5.51 -2.62
N ASP A 128 -8.33 4.91 -1.69
CA ASP A 128 -9.60 5.42 -1.17
C ASP A 128 -9.51 5.79 0.32
N ILE A 129 -8.35 6.28 0.80
CA ILE A 129 -8.17 6.70 2.19
C ILE A 129 -9.12 7.85 2.51
N VAL A 130 -10.11 7.58 3.36
CA VAL A 130 -11.04 8.56 3.92
C VAL A 130 -10.57 9.10 5.27
N ALA A 131 -9.74 8.33 5.99
CA ALA A 131 -9.01 8.77 7.16
C ALA A 131 -7.67 8.02 7.28
N VAL A 132 -6.70 8.59 8.01
CA VAL A 132 -5.43 7.93 8.32
C VAL A 132 -5.01 8.21 9.75
N THR A 133 -4.60 7.16 10.46
CA THR A 133 -4.05 7.27 11.82
C THR A 133 -2.53 7.38 11.83
N LEU A 134 -2.05 8.50 12.36
CA LEU A 134 -0.64 8.80 12.59
C LEU A 134 -0.35 8.79 14.09
N ILE A 135 -0.07 7.61 14.63
CA ILE A 135 0.18 7.35 16.06
C ILE A 135 -1.06 7.64 16.90
N ASP A 136 -1.24 8.88 17.32
CA ASP A 136 -2.33 9.38 18.16
C ASP A 136 -3.22 10.40 17.42
N ILE A 137 -2.84 10.83 16.21
CA ILE A 137 -3.57 11.81 15.43
C ILE A 137 -4.25 11.13 14.23
N ILE A 138 -5.57 11.15 14.21
CA ILE A 138 -6.40 10.68 13.11
C ILE A 138 -6.72 11.86 12.19
N VAL A 139 -6.38 11.74 10.91
CA VAL A 139 -6.65 12.78 9.91
C VAL A 139 -7.79 12.31 9.03
N PHE A 140 -8.95 12.93 9.18
CA PHE A 140 -10.11 12.70 8.33
C PHE A 140 -10.04 13.59 7.08
N ARG A 141 -10.48 13.04 5.95
CA ARG A 141 -10.58 13.76 4.69
C ARG A 141 -11.62 14.87 4.73
N ASN A 142 -12.77 14.61 5.35
CA ASN A 142 -13.86 15.56 5.44
C ASN A 142 -14.43 15.62 6.86
N GLU A 143 -15.16 16.70 7.16
CA GLU A 143 -15.67 16.96 8.50
C GLU A 143 -16.84 16.04 8.87
N ALA A 144 -17.67 15.65 7.90
CA ALA A 144 -18.81 14.76 8.15
C ALA A 144 -18.36 13.40 8.70
N ASP A 145 -17.32 12.81 8.11
CA ASP A 145 -16.73 11.57 8.61
C ASP A 145 -16.17 11.72 10.02
N ALA A 146 -15.47 12.84 10.30
CA ALA A 146 -14.92 13.11 11.62
C ALA A 146 -16.00 13.33 12.70
N LEU A 147 -17.18 13.85 12.32
CA LEU A 147 -18.23 14.22 13.27
C LEU A 147 -19.30 13.15 13.44
N ASP A 148 -19.58 12.32 12.43
CA ASP A 148 -20.77 11.46 12.43
C ASP A 148 -20.48 9.98 12.12
N ASN A 149 -19.30 9.63 11.60
CA ASN A 149 -19.00 8.26 11.16
C ASN A 149 -18.36 7.40 12.26
N VAL A 150 -19.20 6.81 13.10
CA VAL A 150 -18.78 5.98 14.25
C VAL A 150 -17.99 4.73 13.81
N ALA A 151 -18.38 4.11 12.70
CA ALA A 151 -17.70 2.92 12.18
C ALA A 151 -16.26 3.25 11.76
N LEU A 152 -16.08 4.31 10.96
CA LEU A 152 -14.75 4.75 10.54
C LEU A 152 -13.88 5.15 11.73
N TRP A 153 -14.44 5.83 12.74
CA TRP A 153 -13.71 6.10 13.98
C TRP A 153 -13.20 4.83 14.66
N ALA A 154 -13.99 3.77 14.69
CA ALA A 154 -13.58 2.52 15.29
C ALA A 154 -12.44 1.83 14.50
N HIS A 155 -12.44 1.94 13.18
CA HIS A 155 -11.30 1.52 12.35
C HIS A 155 -10.03 2.25 12.78
N GLU A 156 -10.08 3.58 12.79
CA GLU A 156 -8.91 4.40 13.08
C GLU A 156 -8.42 4.21 14.53
N LEU A 157 -9.34 4.02 15.49
CA LEU A 157 -8.97 3.67 16.87
C LEU A 157 -8.30 2.30 16.99
N LYS A 158 -8.59 1.35 16.08
CA LYS A 158 -7.81 0.11 16.03
C LYS A 158 -6.36 0.34 15.64
N HIS A 159 -6.07 1.30 14.77
CA HIS A 159 -4.69 1.70 14.52
C HIS A 159 -4.05 2.38 15.73
N VAL A 160 -4.79 3.23 16.47
CA VAL A 160 -4.28 3.82 17.73
C VAL A 160 -3.94 2.73 18.75
N GLU A 161 -4.81 1.74 18.92
CA GLU A 161 -4.57 0.56 19.78
C GLU A 161 -3.31 -0.19 19.33
N GLN A 162 -3.17 -0.49 18.04
CA GLN A 162 -1.98 -1.16 17.49
C GLN A 162 -0.70 -0.36 17.72
N TYR A 163 -0.73 0.97 17.58
CA TYR A 163 0.43 1.81 17.89
C TYR A 163 0.79 1.78 19.38
N LEU A 164 -0.22 1.77 20.27
CA LEU A 164 0.01 1.68 21.71
C LEU A 164 0.59 0.32 22.12
N GLU A 165 0.10 -0.76 21.54
CA GLU A 165 0.54 -2.13 21.85
C GLU A 165 1.91 -2.46 21.27
N TRP A 166 2.14 -2.11 20.00
CA TRP A 166 3.30 -2.58 19.24
C TRP A 166 4.39 -1.52 19.15
N GLY A 167 4.02 -0.25 19.26
CA GLY A 167 4.88 0.86 18.88
C GLY A 167 5.03 1.01 17.36
N VAL A 168 5.52 2.18 16.93
CA VAL A 168 5.57 2.54 15.50
C VAL A 168 6.45 1.59 14.68
N GLY A 169 7.62 1.20 15.18
CA GLY A 169 8.55 0.36 14.40
C GLY A 169 8.04 -1.06 14.16
N GLU A 170 7.32 -1.65 15.13
CA GLU A 170 6.67 -2.95 14.92
C GLU A 170 5.45 -2.83 14.01
N PHE A 171 4.65 -1.77 14.19
CA PHE A 171 3.53 -1.47 13.32
C PHE A 171 3.98 -1.40 11.86
N THR A 172 5.00 -0.62 11.54
CA THR A 172 5.47 -0.48 10.16
C THR A 172 6.08 -1.76 9.60
N ARG A 173 6.81 -2.53 10.41
CA ARG A 173 7.33 -3.84 10.01
C ARG A 173 6.20 -4.80 9.63
N ARG A 174 5.10 -4.82 10.40
CA ARG A 174 3.93 -5.64 10.08
C ARG A 174 3.22 -5.13 8.83
N TYR A 175 3.03 -3.81 8.73
CA TYR A 175 2.34 -3.18 7.61
C TYR A 175 3.05 -3.42 6.26
N THR A 176 4.37 -3.27 6.21
CA THR A 176 5.12 -3.48 4.95
C THR A 176 5.21 -4.95 4.56
N ARG A 177 5.13 -5.86 5.53
CA ARG A 177 5.14 -7.30 5.30
C ARG A 177 3.78 -7.83 4.85
N ASP A 178 2.72 -7.44 5.55
CA ASP A 178 1.34 -7.87 5.33
C ASP A 178 0.37 -6.80 5.87
N TYR A 179 0.11 -5.79 5.03
CA TYR A 179 -0.83 -4.72 5.36
C TYR A 179 -2.24 -5.25 5.65
N GLY A 180 -2.67 -6.32 4.98
CA GLY A 180 -3.99 -6.90 5.16
C GLY A 180 -4.21 -7.39 6.59
N SER A 181 -3.19 -7.99 7.20
CA SER A 181 -3.26 -8.41 8.61
C SER A 181 -3.39 -7.25 9.60
N VAL A 182 -2.90 -6.06 9.25
CA VAL A 182 -2.97 -4.85 10.10
C VAL A 182 -4.32 -4.14 9.94
N GLU A 183 -4.85 -4.11 8.73
CA GLU A 183 -6.11 -3.43 8.38
C GLU A 183 -7.35 -4.26 8.75
N GLN A 184 -7.28 -5.59 8.67
CA GLN A 184 -8.43 -6.47 8.86
C GLN A 184 -9.17 -6.26 10.20
N PRO A 185 -8.50 -6.06 11.36
CA PRO A 185 -9.18 -5.75 12.61
C PRO A 185 -10.01 -4.46 12.55
N GLY A 186 -9.55 -3.44 11.82
CA GLY A 186 -10.29 -2.18 11.61
C GLY A 186 -11.56 -2.41 10.80
N TYR A 187 -11.45 -3.05 9.63
CA TYR A 187 -12.61 -3.40 8.80
C TYR A 187 -13.61 -4.32 9.51
N ALA A 188 -13.13 -5.25 10.34
CA ALA A 188 -14.02 -6.12 11.12
C ALA A 188 -14.86 -5.32 12.12
N MET A 189 -14.27 -4.31 12.74
CA MET A 189 -14.95 -3.42 13.69
C MET A 189 -15.98 -2.54 12.98
N GLU A 190 -15.65 -1.98 11.81
CA GLU A 190 -16.60 -1.23 10.98
C GLU A 190 -17.86 -2.06 10.68
N VAL A 191 -17.66 -3.26 10.13
CA VAL A 191 -18.76 -4.17 9.78
C VAL A 191 -19.59 -4.55 11.01
N GLN A 192 -18.95 -4.74 12.16
CA GLN A 192 -19.65 -5.02 13.41
C GLN A 192 -20.55 -3.84 13.82
N LEU A 193 -20.03 -2.62 13.87
CA LEU A 193 -20.76 -1.44 14.33
C LEU A 193 -21.88 -1.04 13.37
N GLU A 194 -21.65 -1.12 12.06
CA GLU A 194 -22.69 -0.88 11.06
C GLU A 194 -23.86 -1.86 11.22
N ARG A 195 -23.55 -3.13 11.49
CA ARG A 195 -24.58 -4.15 11.73
C ARG A 195 -25.38 -3.85 13.01
N GLU A 196 -24.70 -3.48 14.08
CA GLU A 196 -25.35 -3.14 15.35
C GLU A 196 -26.22 -1.89 15.23
N ALA A 197 -25.77 -0.87 14.49
CA ALA A 197 -26.55 0.32 14.18
C ALA A 197 -27.83 -0.03 13.40
N ALA A 198 -27.72 -0.84 12.34
CA ALA A 198 -28.88 -1.27 11.55
C ALA A 198 -29.91 -2.05 12.39
N LEU A 199 -29.45 -2.89 13.33
CA LEU A 199 -30.33 -3.62 14.24
C LEU A 199 -31.06 -2.69 15.22
N ARG A 200 -30.38 -1.67 15.75
CA ARG A 200 -30.99 -0.65 16.62
C ARG A 200 -32.08 0.13 15.88
N GLU A 201 -31.81 0.60 14.68
CA GLU A 201 -32.77 1.34 13.86
C GLU A 201 -34.02 0.50 13.53
N ALA A 202 -33.82 -0.78 13.24
CA ALA A 202 -34.92 -1.72 12.99
C ALA A 202 -35.79 -1.91 14.26
N GLY A 203 -35.16 -2.06 15.43
CA GLY A 203 -35.83 -2.18 16.72
C GLY A 203 -36.65 -0.93 17.09
N GLU A 204 -36.06 0.25 16.94
CA GLU A 204 -36.74 1.54 17.19
C GLU A 204 -37.92 1.76 16.23
N SER A 205 -37.77 1.34 14.97
CA SER A 205 -38.84 1.42 13.97
C SER A 205 -39.99 0.44 14.28
N ALA A 206 -39.70 -0.75 14.80
CA ALA A 206 -40.71 -1.69 15.26
C ALA A 206 -41.45 -1.18 16.51
N ALA A 207 -40.73 -0.63 17.49
CA ALA A 207 -41.31 -0.04 18.70
C ALA A 207 -42.24 1.15 18.39
N ARG A 208 -41.84 2.03 17.47
CA ARG A 208 -42.66 3.16 17.02
C ARG A 208 -43.96 2.72 16.33
N ARG A 209 -43.92 1.65 15.52
CA ARG A 209 -45.14 1.08 14.91
C ARG A 209 -46.09 0.52 15.96
N HIS A 210 -45.56 -0.18 16.96
CA HIS A 210 -46.39 -0.76 18.03
C HIS A 210 -47.01 0.29 18.97
N SER A 211 -46.38 1.47 19.13
CA SER A 211 -46.96 2.58 19.92
C SER A 211 -47.97 3.44 19.16
N ALA A 212 -48.14 3.21 17.85
CA ALA A 212 -49.08 3.95 17.00
C ALA A 212 -50.39 3.18 16.74
N GLU A 213 -50.52 1.95 17.23
CA GLU A 213 -51.72 1.10 17.23
C GLU A 213 -52.42 1.15 18.60
#